data_AF-A0AAD7CIP4-F1
#
_entry.id   AF-A0AAD7CIP4-F1
#
_cell.length_a   1.000
_cell.length_b   1.000
_cell.length_c   1.000
_cell.angle_alpha   90.00
_cell.angle_beta   90.00
_cell.angle_gamma   90.00
#
_symmetry.space_group_name_H-M   'P 1'
#
loop_
_entity.id
_entity.type
_entity.pdbx_description
1 polymer ?
#
loop_
_entity_poly.entity_id
_entity_poly.type
_entity_poly.pdbx_seq_one_letter_code
_entity_poly.pdbx_strand_id
1 'polypeptide(L)' 'MKPRAEGGVVDSKLNVYGVKNLKVTDMSIAPMSEATYNTALVVGEKVAVMVAEELGIKIA' A
#
# COMPACT_ATOMS: atom_id res chain seq x y z
N MET A 1 2.19 -4.57 -5.93
CA MET A 1 3.23 -3.56 -6.29
C MET A 1 4.08 -4.09 -7.44
N LYS A 2 4.05 -3.43 -8.60
CA LYS A 2 4.84 -3.84 -9.78
C LYS A 2 5.05 -2.60 -10.67
N PRO A 3 6.10 -2.55 -11.50
CA PRO A 3 6.20 -1.50 -12.51
C PRO A 3 4.94 -1.39 -13.37
N ARG A 4 4.51 -0.17 -13.66
CA ARG A 4 3.31 0.09 -14.49
C ARG A 4 3.43 -0.57 -15.87
N ALA A 5 4.63 -0.54 -16.45
CA ALA A 5 4.92 -1.16 -17.76
C ALA A 5 4.67 -2.67 -17.78
N GLU A 6 4.65 -3.32 -16.62
CA GLU A 6 4.43 -4.76 -16.51
C GLU A 6 3.05 -5.10 -15.92
N GLY A 7 2.10 -4.16 -16.00
CA GLY A 7 0.72 -4.33 -15.53
C GLY A 7 0.50 -3.96 -14.06
N GLY A 8 1.45 -3.30 -13.40
CA GLY A 8 1.27 -2.81 -12.03
C GLY A 8 0.24 -1.67 -11.93
N VAL A 9 -0.58 -1.70 -10.88
CA VAL A 9 -1.63 -0.69 -10.61
C VAL A 9 -1.17 0.38 -9.60
N VAL A 10 -0.29 0.01 -8.68
CA VAL A 10 0.24 0.90 -7.63
C VAL A 10 1.78 0.92 -7.62
N ASP A 11 2.35 2.05 -7.22
CA ASP A 11 3.79 2.22 -7.00
C ASP A 11 4.27 1.59 -5.67
N SER A 12 5.55 1.73 -5.35
CA SER A 12 6.15 1.19 -4.11
C SER A 12 5.64 1.87 -2.83
N LYS A 13 4.97 3.02 -2.94
CA LYS A 13 4.32 3.74 -1.84
C LYS A 13 2.79 3.56 -1.85
N LEU A 14 2.32 2.57 -2.62
CA LEU A 14 0.92 2.22 -2.83
C LEU A 14 0.05 3.32 -3.44
N ASN A 15 0.65 4.33 -4.09
CA ASN A 15 -0.10 5.31 -4.85
C ASN A 15 -0.63 4.67 -6.12
N VAL A 16 -1.89 4.95 -6.47
CA VAL A 16 -2.47 4.50 -7.74
C VAL A 16 -1.87 5.30 -8.88
N TYR A 17 -1.31 4.60 -9.89
CA TYR A 17 -0.70 5.29 -11.03
C TYR A 17 -1.71 6.17 -11.76
N GLY A 18 -1.35 7.44 -11.98
CA GLY A 18 -2.19 8.40 -12.70
C GLY A 18 -3.28 9.07 -11.87
N VAL A 19 -3.37 8.78 -10.57
CA VAL A 19 -4.31 9.40 -9.63
C VAL A 19 -3.53 10.10 -8.52
N LYS A 20 -4.05 11.22 -8.02
CA LYS A 20 -3.47 11.96 -6.89
C LYS A 20 -4.27 11.66 -5.62
N ASN A 21 -3.58 11.65 -4.49
CA ASN A 21 -4.16 11.50 -3.15
C ASN A 21 -5.02 10.22 -2.98
N LEU A 22 -4.69 9.15 -3.70
CA LEU A 22 -5.35 7.85 -3.61
C LEU A 22 -4.32 6.74 -3.44
N LYS A 23 -4.50 5.94 -2.40
CA LYS A 23 -3.74 4.72 -2.14
C LYS A 23 -4.69 3.52 -2.02
N VAL A 24 -4.22 2.33 -2.39
CA VAL A 24 -4.94 1.06 -2.18
C VAL A 24 -4.14 0.21 -1.20
N THR A 25 -4.79 -0.23 -0.12
CA THR A 25 -4.10 -0.72 1.08
C THR A 25 -4.82 -1.94 1.69
N ASP A 26 -4.93 -2.99 0.90
CA ASP A 26 -5.50 -4.28 1.31
C ASP A 26 -4.79 -5.43 0.60
N MET A 27 -5.34 -6.65 0.69
CA MET A 27 -4.74 -7.82 0.06
C MET A 27 -4.72 -7.79 -1.47
N SER A 28 -5.43 -6.87 -2.14
CA SER A 28 -5.38 -6.72 -3.60
C SER A 28 -3.99 -6.30 -4.12
N ILE A 29 -3.14 -5.73 -3.24
CA ILE A 29 -1.78 -5.30 -3.62
C ILE A 29 -0.73 -6.41 -3.47
N ALA A 30 -1.06 -7.49 -2.76
CA ALA A 30 -0.15 -8.59 -2.46
C ALA A 30 -0.10 -9.58 -3.65
N PRO A 31 1.08 -9.86 -4.21
CA PRO A 31 1.20 -10.77 -5.35
C PRO A 31 0.92 -12.24 -4.99
N MET A 32 1.17 -12.64 -3.73
CA MET A 32 0.88 -13.97 -3.20
C MET A 32 0.88 -13.92 -1.66
N SER A 33 0.02 -14.70 -0.98
CA SER A 33 0.06 -14.90 0.47
C SER A 33 -0.64 -16.21 0.85
N GLU A 34 -0.03 -17.00 1.73
CA GLU A 34 -0.61 -18.23 2.29
C GLU A 34 -1.40 -17.96 3.59
N ALA A 35 -1.17 -16.81 4.23
CA ALA A 35 -1.86 -16.36 5.43
C ALA A 35 -2.31 -14.90 5.25
N THR A 36 -3.60 -14.70 4.97
CA THR A 36 -4.09 -13.39 4.52
C THR A 36 -4.35 -12.41 5.66
N TYR A 37 -4.71 -12.90 6.85
CA TYR A 37 -5.06 -12.02 7.96
C TYR A 37 -3.84 -11.29 8.54
N ASN A 38 -2.79 -12.02 8.90
CA ASN A 38 -1.55 -11.40 9.40
C ASN A 38 -0.89 -10.50 8.33
N THR A 39 -0.90 -10.92 7.06
CA THR A 39 -0.38 -10.10 5.96
C THR A 39 -1.18 -8.82 5.80
N ALA A 40 -2.51 -8.89 5.86
CA ALA A 40 -3.37 -7.70 5.78
C ALA A 40 -3.09 -6.72 6.93
N LEU A 41 -2.91 -7.21 8.16
CA LEU A 41 -2.55 -6.36 9.31
C LEU A 41 -1.21 -5.66 9.09
N VAL A 42 -0.16 -6.39 8.70
CA VAL A 42 1.18 -5.81 8.49
C VAL A 42 1.18 -4.80 7.34
N VAL A 43 0.46 -5.09 6.25
CA VAL A 43 0.27 -4.13 5.15
C VAL A 43 -0.44 -2.87 5.66
N GLY A 44 -1.53 -3.02 6.41
CA GLY A 44 -2.29 -1.92 6.99
C GLY A 44 -1.42 -1.02 7.88
N GLU A 45 -0.70 -1.62 8.83
CA GLU A 45 0.23 -0.91 9.73
C GLU A 45 1.30 -0.14 8.95
N LYS A 46 1.93 -0.78 7.96
CA LYS A 46 2.98 -0.14 7.18
C LYS A 46 2.47 1.08 6.43
N VAL A 47 1.26 1.02 5.89
CA VAL A 47 0.69 2.15 5.14
C VAL A 47 0.16 3.22 6.05
N ALA A 48 -0.38 2.87 7.22
CA ALA A 48 -0.78 3.84 8.23
C ALA A 48 0.41 4.75 8.59
N VAL A 49 1.58 4.16 8.86
CA VAL A 49 2.83 4.91 9.10
C VAL A 49 3.20 5.80 7.92
N MET A 50 3.15 5.25 6.70
CA MET A 50 3.53 5.99 5.49
C MET A 50 2.60 7.19 5.21
N VAL A 51 1.29 7.02 5.40
CA VAL A 51 0.30 8.09 5.26
C VAL A 51 0.46 9.12 6.37
N ALA A 52 0.75 8.69 7.61
CA ALA A 52 0.99 9.60 8.71
C ALA A 52 2.23 10.47 8.48
N GLU A 53 3.32 9.89 7.96
CA GLU A 53 4.51 10.64 7.53
C GLU A 53 4.19 11.68 6.45
N GLU A 54 3.41 11.29 5.43
CA GLU A 54 2.97 12.19 4.35
C GLU A 54 2.09 13.35 4.86
N LEU A 55 1.34 13.12 5.94
CA LEU A 55 0.44 14.11 6.56
C LEU A 55 1.05 14.86 7.75
N GLY A 56 2.27 14.54 8.17
CA GLY A 56 2.89 15.11 9.37
C GLY A 56 2.20 14.68 10.68
N ILE A 57 1.53 13.53 10.68
CA ILE A 57 0.87 12.93 11.84
C ILE A 57 1.84 11.96 12.51
N LYS A 58 1.85 11.93 13.85
CA LYS A 58 2.63 10.95 14.61
C LYS A 58 1.74 9.76 14.98
N ILE A 59 2.13 8.56 14.59
CA ILE A 59 1.53 7.31 15.09
C ILE A 59 2.25 6.90 16.38
N ALA A 60 1.47 6.40 17.34
CA ALA A 60 1.91 6.02 18.69
C ALA A 60 2.84 4.79 18.69
#